data_AF-A0A428H0T9-F1
#
_entry.id   AF-A0A428H0T9-F1
#
_cell.length_a   1.000
_cell.length_b   1.000
_cell.length_c   1.000
_cell.angle_alpha   90.00
_cell.angle_beta   90.00
_cell.angle_gamma   90.00
#
_symmetry.space_group_name_H-M   'P 1'
#
loop_
_entity.id
_entity.type
_entity.pdbx_description
1 polymer ?
#
loop_
_entity_poly.entity_id
_entity_poly.type
_entity_poly.pdbx_seq_one_letter_code
_entity_poly.pdbx_strand_id
1 'polypeptide(L)'
;MNSEFARRKYKKLVVNKPDSELASYETNTITTSDGQEFRVVATKSDIETSFDGLAVAPIVNGEPDYKNVAVIAAGTDPWSPTEIDKSEITFPYYSVI
;
A
#
# COMPACT_ATOMS: atom_id res chain seq x y z
N MET A 1 -5.19 -3.13 0.17
CA MET A 1 -3.74 -3.09 -0.12
C MET A 1 -2.96 -3.79 0.98
N ASN A 2 -1.79 -4.35 0.67
CA ASN A 2 -0.86 -4.92 1.64
C ASN A 2 -0.42 -3.91 2.73
N SER A 3 -1.14 -3.93 3.85
CA SER A 3 -0.89 -3.06 5.02
C SER A 3 0.32 -3.49 5.84
N GLU A 4 0.67 -4.78 5.77
CA GLU A 4 1.81 -5.38 6.44
C GLU A 4 3.11 -4.80 5.89
N PHE A 5 3.27 -4.83 4.56
CA PHE A 5 4.43 -4.26 3.87
C PHE A 5 4.56 -2.76 4.10
N ALA A 6 3.46 -2.01 4.01
CA ALA A 6 3.45 -0.57 4.25
C ALA A 6 3.96 -0.23 5.65
N ARG A 7 3.52 -0.99 6.67
CA ARG A 7 3.99 -0.84 8.06
C ARG A 7 5.48 -1.18 8.19
N ARG A 8 5.93 -2.34 7.67
CA ARG A 8 7.34 -2.76 7.73
C ARG A 8 8.31 -1.76 7.09
N LYS A 9 7.91 -1.16 5.97
CA LYS A 9 8.75 -0.21 5.21
C LYS A 9 8.49 1.26 5.57
N TYR A 10 7.68 1.54 6.61
CA TYR A 10 7.29 2.88 7.02
C TYR A 10 6.76 3.73 5.86
N LYS A 11 5.95 3.12 4.98
CA LYS A 11 5.29 3.76 3.84
C LYS A 11 3.83 4.04 4.17
N LYS A 12 3.26 5.05 3.52
CA LYS A 12 1.82 5.34 3.64
C LYS A 12 1.00 4.23 3.00
N LEU A 13 -0.11 3.86 3.64
CA LEU A 13 -1.06 2.90 3.12
C LEU A 13 -1.97 3.57 2.09
N VAL A 14 -2.03 3.00 0.90
CA VAL A 14 -2.91 3.48 -0.17
C VAL A 14 -4.35 3.02 0.08
N VAL A 15 -5.28 3.97 0.18
CA VAL A 15 -6.72 3.75 0.47
C VAL A 15 -7.60 4.60 -0.44
N ASN A 16 -8.88 4.26 -0.58
CA ASN A 16 -9.86 5.00 -1.39
C ASN A 16 -10.80 5.91 -0.58
N LYS A 17 -10.43 6.23 0.67
CA LYS A 17 -11.25 7.07 1.55
C LYS A 17 -11.24 8.53 1.09
N PRO A 18 -12.26 9.34 1.46
CA PRO A 18 -12.20 10.80 1.26
C PRO A 18 -11.13 11.43 2.17
N ASP A 19 -10.68 12.64 1.81
CA ASP A 19 -9.58 13.32 2.51
C ASP A 19 -9.91 13.62 3.97
N SER A 20 -11.19 13.86 4.26
CA SER A 20 -11.71 14.10 5.60
C SER A 20 -11.57 12.89 6.55
N GLU A 21 -11.41 11.68 6.00
CA GLU A 21 -11.34 10.43 6.75
C GLU A 21 -9.95 9.78 6.72
N LEU A 22 -8.97 10.43 6.06
CA LEU A 22 -7.62 9.91 5.98
C LEU A 22 -6.94 9.93 7.34
N ALA A 23 -6.42 8.77 7.75
CA ALA A 23 -5.45 8.72 8.83
C ALA A 23 -4.10 9.30 8.37
N SER A 24 -3.27 9.75 9.30
CA SER A 24 -1.94 10.33 9.01
C SER A 24 -0.99 9.40 8.24
N TYR A 25 -1.15 8.09 8.42
CA TYR A 25 -0.39 7.04 7.75
C TYR A 25 -1.05 6.54 6.45
N GLU A 26 -2.20 7.09 6.07
CA GLU A 26 -2.92 6.74 4.85
C GLU A 26 -2.70 7.80 3.76
N THR A 27 -2.92 7.40 2.52
CA THR A 27 -2.97 8.31 1.38
C THR A 27 -3.92 7.76 0.33
N ASN A 28 -4.59 8.67 -0.39
CA ASN A 28 -5.46 8.37 -1.50
C ASN A 28 -5.01 9.09 -2.79
N THR A 29 -3.81 9.67 -2.77
CA THR A 29 -3.19 10.32 -3.94
C THR A 29 -1.84 9.69 -4.19
N ILE A 30 -1.57 9.34 -5.45
CA ILE A 30 -0.28 8.81 -5.90
C ILE A 30 0.34 9.86 -6.81
N THR A 31 1.57 10.24 -6.51
CA THR A 31 2.35 11.18 -7.32
C THR A 31 3.47 10.41 -8.00
N THR A 32 3.53 10.50 -9.33
CA THR A 32 4.62 9.92 -10.13
C THR A 32 5.82 10.88 -10.18
N SER A 33 6.99 10.39 -10.60
CA SER A 33 8.24 11.17 -10.57
C SER A 33 8.24 12.41 -11.46
N ASP A 34 7.37 12.43 -12.48
CA ASP A 34 7.11 13.56 -13.37
C ASP A 34 6.13 14.60 -12.79
N GLY A 35 5.60 14.36 -11.59
CA GLY A 35 4.66 15.25 -10.92
C GLY A 35 3.19 15.03 -11.29
N GLN A 36 2.86 14.04 -12.11
CA GLN A 36 1.46 13.68 -12.36
C GLN A 36 0.85 13.06 -11.08
N GLU A 37 -0.34 13.54 -10.71
CA GLU A 37 -1.08 13.04 -9.56
C GLU A 37 -2.25 12.17 -9.99
N PHE A 38 -2.55 11.16 -9.18
CA PHE A 38 -3.63 10.23 -9.40
C PHE A 38 -4.44 10.05 -8.12
N ARG A 39 -5.76 10.16 -8.24
CA ARG A 39 -6.71 9.84 -7.17
C ARG A 39 -6.98 8.34 -7.14
N VAL A 40 -6.91 7.75 -5.96
CA VAL A 40 -7.32 6.38 -5.72
C VAL A 40 -8.85 6.31 -5.68
N VAL A 41 -9.41 5.58 -6.64
CA VAL A 41 -10.86 5.39 -6.80
C VAL A 41 -11.34 4.20 -5.99
N ALA A 42 -10.61 3.09 -6.06
CA ALA A 42 -10.94 1.86 -5.34
C ALA A 42 -9.68 1.07 -5.01
N THR A 43 -9.72 0.34 -3.90
CA THR A 43 -8.70 -0.64 -3.54
C THR A 43 -9.36 -1.98 -3.29
N LYS A 44 -8.72 -3.07 -3.70
CA LYS A 44 -9.14 -4.44 -3.39
C LYS A 44 -7.91 -5.23 -2.97
N SER A 45 -8.01 -5.95 -1.87
CA SER A 45 -7.05 -6.98 -1.50
C SER A 45 -7.77 -8.26 -1.22
N ASP A 46 -7.14 -9.36 -1.61
CA ASP A 46 -7.60 -10.70 -1.37
C ASP A 46 -6.39 -11.53 -0.91
N ILE A 47 -6.44 -11.97 0.34
CA ILE A 47 -5.31 -12.66 1.00
C ILE A 47 -5.17 -14.09 0.46
N GLU A 48 -6.28 -14.76 0.11
CA GLU A 48 -6.26 -16.15 -0.35
C GLU A 48 -5.60 -16.26 -1.72
N THR A 49 -5.90 -15.32 -2.60
CA THR A 49 -5.29 -15.22 -3.93
C THR A 49 -3.99 -14.41 -3.95
N SER A 50 -3.64 -13.79 -2.81
CA SER A 50 -2.57 -12.80 -2.69
C SER A 50 -2.64 -11.71 -3.78
N PHE A 51 -3.86 -11.33 -4.14
CA PHE A 51 -4.17 -10.34 -5.15
C PHE A 51 -4.39 -8.98 -4.51
N ASP A 52 -3.76 -7.97 -5.09
CA ASP A 52 -3.87 -6.57 -4.72
C ASP A 52 -4.19 -5.74 -5.97
N GLY A 53 -5.39 -5.15 -5.98
CA GLY A 53 -5.90 -4.29 -7.05
C GLY A 53 -6.11 -2.86 -6.58
N LEU A 54 -5.83 -1.92 -7.48
CA LEU A 54 -5.93 -0.49 -7.26
C LEU A 54 -6.49 0.17 -8.53
N ALA A 55 -7.60 0.89 -8.41
CA ALA A 55 -8.12 1.73 -9.49
C ALA A 55 -7.75 3.19 -9.23
N VAL A 56 -7.24 3.88 -10.25
CA VAL A 56 -6.80 5.28 -10.16
C VAL A 56 -7.35 6.13 -11.29
N ALA A 57 -7.64 7.39 -10.99
CA ALA A 57 -8.02 8.42 -11.96
C ALA A 57 -6.96 9.53 -11.94
N PRO A 58 -6.51 10.05 -13.09
CA PRO A 58 -5.57 11.17 -13.11
C PRO A 58 -6.25 12.42 -12.56
N ILE A 59 -5.50 13.24 -11.84
CA ILE A 59 -5.93 14.57 -11.43
C ILE A 59 -5.51 15.54 -12.54
N VAL A 60 -6.49 16.20 -13.15
CA VAL A 60 -6.31 17.16 -14.23
C VAL A 60 -6.92 18.48 -13.77
N ASN A 61 -6.12 19.55 -13.77
CA ASN A 61 -6.53 20.87 -13.28
C ASN A 61 -7.07 20.87 -11.84
N GLY A 62 -6.55 19.99 -10.98
CA GLY A 62 -6.95 19.89 -9.57
C GLY A 62 -8.18 19.01 -9.32
N GLU A 63 -8.82 18.47 -10.36
CA GLU A 63 -9.97 17.58 -10.23
C GLU A 63 -9.66 16.17 -10.78
N PRO A 64 -10.09 15.09 -10.09
CA PRO A 64 -9.96 13.74 -10.63
C PRO A 64 -10.84 13.52 -11.87
N ASP A 65 -10.25 13.05 -12.96
CA ASP A 65 -10.98 12.69 -14.18
C ASP A 65 -11.45 11.23 -14.13
N TYR A 66 -12.63 11.01 -13.55
CA TYR A 66 -13.24 9.68 -13.43
C TYR A 66 -13.68 9.06 -14.76
N LYS A 67 -13.63 9.78 -15.89
CA LYS A 67 -13.88 9.19 -17.21
C LYS A 67 -12.67 8.38 -17.69
N ASN A 68 -11.49 8.68 -17.16
CA ASN A 68 -10.24 8.01 -17.47
C ASN A 68 -9.75 7.28 -16.21
N VAL A 69 -10.02 5.98 -16.13
CA VAL A 69 -9.58 5.15 -14.99
C VAL A 69 -8.61 4.10 -15.47
N ALA A 70 -7.49 3.99 -14.76
CA ALA A 70 -6.52 2.91 -14.93
C ALA A 70 -6.60 1.95 -13.75
N VAL A 71 -6.33 0.67 -14.00
CA VAL A 71 -6.25 -0.36 -12.96
C VAL A 71 -4.83 -0.87 -12.88
N ILE A 72 -4.26 -0.82 -11.68
CA ILE A 72 -2.98 -1.42 -11.31
C ILE A 72 -3.31 -2.67 -10.50
N ALA A 73 -2.74 -3.80 -10.89
CA ALA A 73 -2.94 -5.07 -10.20
C ALA A 73 -1.60 -5.76 -9.98
N ALA A 74 -1.44 -6.33 -8.80
CA ALA A 74 -0.34 -7.20 -8.44
C ALA A 74 -0.91 -8.50 -7.88
N GLY A 75 -0.34 -9.63 -8.28
CA GLY A 75 -0.60 -10.93 -7.69
C GLY A 75 0.72 -11.55 -7.31
N THR A 76 0.83 -12.03 -6.09
CA THR A 76 1.97 -12.86 -5.66
C THR A 76 1.53 -14.30 -5.56
N ASP A 77 2.44 -15.26 -5.68
CA ASP A 77 2.13 -16.66 -5.39
C ASP A 77 1.92 -16.82 -3.87
N PRO A 78 0.72 -17.22 -3.41
CA PRO A 78 0.44 -17.35 -1.97
C PRO A 78 1.24 -18.48 -1.31
N TRP A 79 1.79 -19.42 -2.09
CA TRP A 79 2.59 -20.55 -1.61
C TRP A 79 4.09 -20.31 -1.71
N SER A 80 4.50 -19.17 -2.28
CA SER A 80 5.90 -18.76 -2.22
C SER A 80 6.24 -18.36 -0.77
N PRO A 81 7.33 -18.90 -0.19
CA PRO A 81 7.76 -18.44 1.13
C PRO A 81 8.06 -16.95 1.00
N THR A 82 7.21 -16.12 1.59
CA THR A 82 7.57 -14.73 1.83
C THR A 82 8.87 -14.81 2.59
N GLU A 83 9.97 -14.29 2.04
CA GLU A 83 11.28 -14.34 2.67
C GLU A 83 11.18 -13.53 3.98
N ILE A 84 10.80 -14.21 5.05
CA ILE A 84 10.82 -13.67 6.40
C ILE A 84 12.30 -13.63 6.70
N ASP A 85 12.90 -12.43 6.64
CA ASP A 85 14.20 -12.21 7.25
C ASP A 85 14.04 -12.48 8.75
N LYS A 86 14.21 -13.76 9.13
CA LYS A 86 14.29 -14.24 10.49
C LYS A 86 15.65 -13.83 11.03
N SER A 87 15.91 -12.54 11.18
CA SER A 87 16.90 -12.10 12.13
C SER A 87 16.32 -12.31 13.53
N GLU A 88 16.38 -13.56 14.01
CA GLU A 88 16.16 -13.88 15.42
C GLU A 88 17.23 -13.16 16.24
N ILE A 89 16.94 -11.95 16.70
CA ILE A 89 17.76 -11.28 17.70
C ILE A 89 17.46 -11.96 19.04
N THR A 90 18.18 -13.03 19.34
CA THR A 90 18.25 -13.59 20.69
C THR A 90 19.17 -12.68 21.51
N PHE A 91 18.61 -11.90 22.44
CA PHE A 91 19.41 -11.24 23.47
C PHE A 91 19.71 -12.26 24.59
N PRO A 92 20.97 -12.65 24.84
CA PRO A 92 21.27 -13.44 26.02
C PRO A 92 21.10 -12.58 27.27
N TYR A 93 20.14 -12.96 28.12
CA TYR A 93 20.02 -12.44 29.48
C TYR A 93 21.26 -12.87 30.28
N TYR A 94 22.13 -11.93 30.63
CA TYR A 94 23.12 -12.16 31.67
C TYR A 94 22.54 -11.68 33.01
N SER A 95 22.16 -12.61 33.89
CA SER A 95 22.07 -12.33 35.32
C SER A 95 23.48 -12.30 35.88
N VAL A 96 23.95 -11.11 36.26
CA VAL A 96 25.08 -10.99 37.19
C VAL A 96 24.50 -11.09 38.59
N ILE A 97 24.95 -12.12 39.31
CA ILE A 97 24.76 -12.29 40.76
C ILE A 97 25.68 -11.32 41.50
#